data_AF-A0A963FQ12-F1
#
_entry.id   AF-A0A963FQ12-F1
#
_cell.length_a   1.000
_cell.length_b   1.000
_cell.length_c   1.000
_cell.angle_alpha   90.00
_cell.angle_beta   90.00
_cell.angle_gamma   90.00
#
_symmetry.space_group_name_H-M   'P 1'
#
loop_
_entity.id
_entity.type
_entity.pdbx_description
1 polymer ?
#
loop_
_entity_poly.entity_id
_entity_poly.type
_entity_poly.pdbx_seq_one_letter_code
_entity_poly.pdbx_strand_id
1 'polypeptide(L)'
;GPPGDRGPAALDWAILNGEREWGVTVLQAAEEMDAGPIWAWRRFAMRDAPKSSLYRHEVTEAACAAVLEAVGKFDAGSFEPDSLENIPGAQDVWRGPARQADRAIDWQRDDTRTVLRRINSADGMPGLRSCLCGEDAHLFNARVAAGLAGAPGEVVARSGHALGVATRDGAVWIGHAKQVGEKQVKLPASRVFADEAGSLPEHP
;
A
#
# COMPACT_ATOMS: atom_id res chain seq x y z
N GLY A 1 -3.97 -13.01 -3.32
CA GLY A 1 -4.32 -11.94 -4.28
C GLY A 1 -5.11 -12.54 -5.43
N PRO A 2 -4.78 -12.26 -6.71
CA PRO A 2 -5.25 -13.05 -7.84
C PRO A 2 -4.81 -14.53 -7.72
N PRO A 3 -5.35 -15.45 -8.51
CA PRO A 3 -4.97 -16.86 -8.48
C PRO A 3 -3.45 -17.07 -8.50
N GLY A 4 -2.94 -17.82 -7.52
CA GLY A 4 -1.52 -18.14 -7.37
C GLY A 4 -0.69 -17.12 -6.59
N ASP A 5 -1.22 -15.93 -6.29
CA ASP A 5 -0.58 -15.01 -5.33
C ASP A 5 -0.83 -15.48 -3.90
N ARG A 6 0.24 -15.95 -3.25
CA ARG A 6 0.24 -16.52 -1.90
C ARG A 6 1.04 -15.63 -0.96
N GLY A 7 0.60 -15.50 0.29
CA GLY A 7 1.32 -14.72 1.28
C GLY A 7 0.47 -13.75 2.08
N PRO A 8 0.94 -13.31 3.25
CA PRO A 8 0.15 -12.50 4.17
C PRO A 8 0.09 -11.01 3.78
N ALA A 9 0.79 -10.59 2.73
CA ALA A 9 0.99 -9.19 2.35
C ALA A 9 0.73 -8.93 0.86
N ALA A 10 -0.24 -9.65 0.28
CA ALA A 10 -0.58 -9.61 -1.15
C ALA A 10 -0.69 -8.18 -1.72
N LEU A 11 -1.54 -7.33 -1.13
CA LEU A 11 -1.80 -5.99 -1.63
C LEU A 11 -0.61 -5.03 -1.43
N ASP A 12 0.17 -5.23 -0.36
CA ASP A 12 1.40 -4.49 -0.10
C ASP A 12 2.41 -4.72 -1.23
N TRP A 13 2.65 -5.98 -1.59
CA TRP A 13 3.55 -6.35 -2.68
C TRP A 13 3.05 -5.87 -4.04
N ALA A 14 1.75 -5.97 -4.30
CA ALA A 14 1.16 -5.47 -5.54
C ALA A 14 1.45 -3.98 -5.76
N ILE A 15 1.31 -3.16 -4.71
CA ILE A 15 1.59 -1.72 -4.76
C ILE A 15 3.10 -1.47 -4.91
N LEU A 16 3.94 -2.21 -4.18
CA LEU A 16 5.40 -2.07 -4.25
C LEU A 16 5.95 -2.40 -5.64
N ASN A 17 5.44 -3.46 -6.27
CA ASN A 17 5.84 -3.89 -7.60
C ASN A 17 5.25 -3.02 -8.71
N GLY A 18 4.27 -2.17 -8.39
CA GLY A 18 3.59 -1.32 -9.37
C GLY A 18 2.74 -2.13 -10.34
N GLU A 19 2.08 -3.17 -9.84
CA GLU A 19 1.14 -3.98 -10.63
C GLU A 19 0.02 -3.09 -11.18
N ARG A 20 -0.32 -3.27 -12.46
CA ARG A 20 -1.38 -2.49 -13.14
C ARG A 20 -2.77 -3.12 -12.99
N GLU A 21 -2.81 -4.40 -12.70
CA GLU A 21 -4.01 -5.19 -12.49
C GLU A 21 -3.75 -6.09 -11.28
N TRP A 22 -4.78 -6.30 -10.47
CA TRP A 22 -4.71 -7.19 -9.33
C TRP A 22 -6.02 -7.95 -9.19
N GLY A 23 -6.17 -8.69 -8.10
CA GLY A 23 -7.38 -9.46 -7.88
C GLY A 23 -7.50 -10.05 -6.49
N VAL A 24 -8.62 -10.74 -6.31
CA VAL A 24 -8.96 -11.51 -5.12
C VAL A 24 -9.31 -12.92 -5.53
N THR A 25 -9.07 -13.86 -4.62
CA THR A 25 -9.35 -15.28 -4.81
C THR A 25 -10.06 -15.79 -3.56
N VAL A 26 -11.17 -16.49 -3.76
CA VAL A 26 -11.81 -17.32 -2.74
C VAL A 26 -11.29 -18.72 -2.95
N LEU A 27 -10.54 -19.22 -1.96
CA LEU A 27 -9.90 -20.52 -2.00
C LEU A 27 -10.26 -21.34 -0.77
N GLN A 28 -10.18 -22.65 -0.91
CA GLN A 28 -10.39 -23.58 0.19
C GLN A 28 -9.16 -23.61 1.09
N ALA A 29 -9.37 -23.79 2.40
CA ALA A 29 -8.26 -24.00 3.32
C ALA A 29 -7.52 -25.30 2.96
N ALA A 30 -6.19 -25.23 2.99
CA ALA A 30 -5.28 -26.35 2.75
C ALA A 30 -4.16 -26.32 3.80
N GLU A 31 -3.35 -27.38 3.85
CA GLU A 31 -2.19 -27.46 4.75
C GLU A 31 -1.18 -26.34 4.45
N GLU A 32 -0.90 -26.12 3.17
CA GLU A 32 -0.07 -25.01 2.74
C GLU A 32 -0.86 -23.70 2.63
N MET A 33 -0.28 -22.62 3.15
CA MET A 33 -0.90 -21.30 3.15
C MET A 33 -1.19 -20.82 1.73
N ASP A 34 -2.44 -20.38 1.51
CA ASP A 34 -2.99 -19.88 0.25
C ASP A 34 -2.85 -20.85 -0.95
N ALA A 35 -2.67 -22.15 -0.71
CA ALA A 35 -2.43 -23.14 -1.77
C ALA A 35 -3.65 -23.98 -2.16
N GLY A 36 -4.78 -23.77 -1.49
CA GLY A 36 -5.94 -24.64 -1.68
C GLY A 36 -6.70 -24.39 -3.00
N PRO A 37 -7.58 -25.33 -3.37
CA PRO A 37 -8.43 -25.22 -4.55
C PRO A 37 -9.23 -23.91 -4.61
N ILE A 38 -9.41 -23.38 -5.82
CA ILE A 38 -9.99 -22.06 -6.08
C ILE A 38 -11.48 -22.20 -6.39
N TRP A 39 -12.30 -21.50 -5.60
CA TRP A 39 -13.75 -21.50 -5.76
C TRP A 39 -14.23 -20.42 -6.73
N ALA A 40 -13.66 -19.23 -6.60
CA ALA A 40 -13.98 -18.07 -7.43
C ALA A 40 -12.86 -17.03 -7.34
N TRP A 41 -12.73 -16.19 -8.35
CA TRP A 41 -11.80 -15.08 -8.34
C TRP A 41 -12.32 -13.91 -9.16
N ARG A 42 -11.78 -12.72 -8.89
CA ARG A 42 -12.09 -11.49 -9.62
C ARG A 42 -10.83 -10.66 -9.77
N ARG A 43 -10.70 -9.99 -10.92
CA ARG A 43 -9.65 -9.02 -11.19
C ARG A 43 -10.19 -7.60 -11.25
N PHE A 44 -9.31 -6.65 -11.01
CA PHE A 44 -9.60 -5.23 -11.07
C PHE A 44 -8.33 -4.46 -11.47
N ALA A 45 -8.52 -3.31 -12.10
CA ALA A 45 -7.43 -2.39 -12.41
C ALA A 45 -6.88 -1.77 -11.12
N MET A 46 -5.55 -1.71 -11.01
CA MET A 46 -4.89 -1.05 -9.87
C MET A 46 -4.84 0.46 -10.10
N ARG A 47 -5.39 1.22 -9.15
CA ARG A 47 -5.18 2.68 -9.09
C ARG A 47 -3.89 3.01 -8.36
N ASP A 48 -3.31 4.15 -8.70
CA ASP A 48 -2.25 4.80 -7.91
C ASP A 48 -2.84 5.38 -6.61
N ALA A 49 -3.14 4.51 -5.65
CA ALA A 49 -3.86 4.86 -4.43
C ALA A 49 -3.26 4.20 -3.17
N PRO A 50 -3.52 4.76 -1.98
CA PRO A 50 -3.18 4.13 -0.71
C PRO A 50 -3.76 2.71 -0.57
N LYS A 51 -3.02 1.79 0.05
CA LYS A 51 -3.45 0.40 0.31
C LYS A 51 -4.83 0.35 0.95
N SER A 52 -5.04 1.16 1.98
CA SER A 52 -6.33 1.19 2.69
C SER A 52 -7.50 1.72 1.83
N SER A 53 -7.24 2.48 0.76
CA SER A 53 -8.25 2.89 -0.20
C SER A 53 -8.60 1.72 -1.12
N LEU A 54 -7.59 1.10 -1.75
CA LEU A 54 -7.78 -0.08 -2.61
C LEU A 54 -8.51 -1.22 -1.87
N TYR A 55 -8.18 -1.43 -0.60
CA TYR A 55 -8.82 -2.45 0.22
C TYR A 55 -10.34 -2.19 0.39
N ARG A 56 -10.73 -0.94 0.68
CA ARG A 56 -12.13 -0.57 0.94
C ARG A 56 -12.99 -0.47 -0.32
N HIS A 57 -12.37 -0.31 -1.48
CA HIS A 57 -13.05 -0.19 -2.76
C HIS A 57 -12.88 -1.49 -3.57
N GLU A 58 -11.93 -1.53 -4.50
CA GLU A 58 -11.79 -2.61 -5.49
C GLU A 58 -11.70 -3.99 -4.86
N VAL A 59 -10.91 -4.14 -3.80
CA VAL A 59 -10.75 -5.44 -3.13
C VAL A 59 -12.05 -5.87 -2.48
N THR A 60 -12.73 -4.99 -1.77
CA THR A 60 -14.00 -5.32 -1.09
C THR A 60 -15.09 -5.66 -2.10
N GLU A 61 -15.25 -4.87 -3.16
CA GLU A 61 -16.24 -5.12 -4.22
C GLU A 61 -15.97 -6.45 -4.94
N ALA A 62 -14.72 -6.68 -5.34
CA ALA A 62 -14.30 -7.92 -5.99
C ALA A 62 -14.47 -9.13 -5.07
N ALA A 63 -14.16 -8.99 -3.77
CA ALA A 63 -14.26 -10.07 -2.79
C ALA A 63 -15.73 -10.43 -2.53
N CYS A 64 -16.62 -9.45 -2.35
CA CYS A 64 -18.04 -9.70 -2.20
C CYS A 64 -18.60 -10.44 -3.41
N ALA A 65 -18.25 -10.02 -4.63
CA ALA A 65 -18.69 -10.71 -5.84
C ALA A 65 -18.16 -12.15 -5.93
N ALA A 66 -16.88 -12.38 -5.62
CA ALA A 66 -16.27 -13.71 -5.64
C ALA A 66 -16.86 -14.63 -4.57
N VAL A 67 -17.12 -14.12 -3.36
CA VAL A 67 -17.73 -14.89 -2.26
C VAL A 67 -19.16 -15.30 -2.61
N LEU A 68 -19.98 -14.39 -3.15
CA LEU A 68 -21.34 -14.73 -3.56
C LEU A 68 -21.36 -15.80 -4.67
N GLU A 69 -20.43 -15.73 -5.62
CA GLU A 69 -20.26 -16.80 -6.62
C GLU A 69 -19.86 -18.13 -5.98
N ALA A 70 -18.87 -18.13 -5.09
CA ALA A 70 -18.39 -19.34 -4.43
C ALA A 70 -19.50 -20.01 -3.60
N VAL A 71 -20.30 -19.21 -2.87
CA VAL A 71 -21.45 -19.72 -2.10
C VAL A 71 -22.51 -20.30 -3.04
N GLY A 72 -22.82 -19.64 -4.16
CA GLY A 72 -23.76 -20.17 -5.14
C GLY A 72 -23.29 -21.50 -5.76
N LYS A 73 -21.99 -21.61 -6.07
CA LYS A 73 -21.37 -22.86 -6.54
C LYS A 73 -21.44 -23.98 -5.51
N PHE A 74 -21.22 -23.65 -4.23
CA PHE A 74 -21.32 -24.60 -3.13
C PHE A 74 -22.76 -25.12 -2.97
N ASP A 75 -23.76 -24.22 -2.99
CA ASP A 75 -25.17 -24.57 -2.84
C ASP A 75 -25.69 -25.47 -3.99
N ALA A 76 -25.20 -25.24 -5.21
CA ALA A 76 -25.52 -26.09 -6.36
C ALA A 76 -25.00 -27.54 -6.22
N GLY A 77 -24.00 -27.78 -5.37
CA GLY A 77 -23.51 -29.11 -5.00
C GLY A 77 -22.74 -29.89 -6.08
N SER A 78 -22.67 -29.39 -7.31
CA SER A 78 -22.01 -30.07 -8.44
C SER A 78 -20.71 -29.41 -8.89
N PHE A 79 -20.29 -28.33 -8.23
CA PHE A 79 -19.07 -27.62 -8.60
C PHE A 79 -17.85 -28.22 -7.89
N GLU A 80 -16.85 -28.61 -8.67
CA GLU A 80 -15.52 -28.97 -8.17
C GLU A 80 -14.59 -27.75 -8.29
N PRO A 81 -13.99 -27.26 -7.20
CA PRO A 81 -13.06 -26.12 -7.23
C PRO A 81 -11.82 -26.39 -8.08
N ASP A 82 -11.37 -25.37 -8.80
CA ASP A 82 -10.26 -25.47 -9.73
C ASP A 82 -8.92 -25.59 -8.98
N SER A 83 -8.07 -26.53 -9.40
CA SER A 83 -6.65 -26.49 -9.06
C SER A 83 -5.97 -25.31 -9.75
N LEU A 84 -4.87 -24.79 -9.17
CA LEU A 84 -4.17 -23.63 -9.71
C LEU A 84 -3.71 -23.82 -11.17
N GLU A 85 -3.25 -25.03 -11.50
CA GLU A 85 -2.83 -25.45 -12.85
C GLU A 85 -3.92 -25.30 -13.92
N ASN A 86 -5.20 -25.34 -13.51
CA ASN A 86 -6.33 -25.18 -14.41
C ASN A 86 -6.73 -23.72 -14.63
N ILE A 87 -6.10 -22.75 -13.94
CA ILE A 87 -6.37 -21.33 -14.12
C ILE A 87 -5.40 -20.73 -15.16
N PRO A 88 -5.88 -20.32 -16.36
CA PRO A 88 -5.00 -19.81 -17.40
C PRO A 88 -4.25 -18.55 -16.99
N GLY A 89 -2.93 -18.57 -17.17
CA GLY A 89 -2.05 -17.45 -16.87
C GLY A 89 -1.83 -17.19 -15.38
N ALA A 90 -2.32 -18.05 -14.49
CA ALA A 90 -1.98 -17.98 -13.08
C ALA A 90 -0.51 -18.34 -12.86
N GLN A 91 0.12 -17.68 -11.90
CA GLN A 91 1.50 -17.93 -11.50
C GLN A 91 1.52 -18.26 -10.02
N ASP A 92 2.10 -19.40 -9.65
CA ASP A 92 2.32 -19.74 -8.24
C ASP A 92 3.49 -18.91 -7.70
N VAL A 93 3.18 -17.89 -6.92
CA VAL A 93 4.17 -16.97 -6.36
C VAL A 93 3.93 -16.79 -4.87
N TRP A 94 4.86 -17.32 -4.07
CA TRP A 94 4.94 -17.05 -2.65
C TRP A 94 5.63 -15.70 -2.37
N ARG A 95 4.97 -14.86 -1.56
CA ARG A 95 5.56 -13.62 -1.03
C ARG A 95 5.42 -13.58 0.48
N GLY A 96 6.54 -13.48 1.18
CA GLY A 96 6.55 -13.34 2.64
C GLY A 96 5.92 -12.03 3.14
N PRO A 97 5.87 -11.80 4.46
CA PRO A 97 5.47 -10.50 5.01
C PRO A 97 6.34 -9.36 4.45
N ALA A 98 5.70 -8.28 4.00
CA ALA A 98 6.43 -7.09 3.52
C ALA A 98 6.93 -6.26 4.70
N ARG A 99 8.25 -6.23 4.90
CA ARG A 99 8.95 -5.60 6.03
C ARG A 99 9.18 -4.11 5.77
N GLN A 100 9.60 -3.38 6.81
CA GLN A 100 10.02 -1.97 6.64
C GLN A 100 11.20 -1.82 5.68
N ALA A 101 12.14 -2.77 5.67
CA ALA A 101 13.28 -2.77 4.75
C ALA A 101 12.84 -2.85 3.28
N ASP A 102 11.77 -3.60 2.98
CA ASP A 102 11.24 -3.76 1.61
C ASP A 102 10.52 -2.47 1.13
N ARG A 103 10.29 -1.50 2.04
CA ARG A 103 9.59 -0.23 1.81
C ARG A 103 10.46 1.00 2.09
N ALA A 104 11.69 0.81 2.56
CA ALA A 104 12.56 1.89 2.98
C ALA A 104 12.72 2.90 1.84
N ILE A 105 12.62 4.20 2.09
CA ILE A 105 12.82 5.23 1.06
C ILE A 105 14.31 5.58 1.02
N ASP A 106 14.88 5.61 -0.18
CA ASP A 106 16.16 6.26 -0.45
C ASP A 106 15.85 7.62 -1.10
N TRP A 107 15.79 8.66 -0.28
CA TRP A 107 15.42 10.00 -0.73
C TRP A 107 16.35 10.53 -1.84
N GLN A 108 17.61 10.09 -1.88
CA GLN A 108 18.58 10.53 -2.87
C GLN A 108 18.38 9.85 -4.24
N ARG A 109 17.80 8.64 -4.26
CA ARG A 109 17.69 7.82 -5.49
C ARG A 109 16.26 7.68 -6.00
N ASP A 110 15.28 7.70 -5.11
CA ASP A 110 13.88 7.46 -5.45
C ASP A 110 13.22 8.71 -6.02
N ASP A 111 12.51 8.51 -7.13
CA ASP A 111 11.58 9.52 -7.64
C ASP A 111 10.30 9.61 -6.82
N THR A 112 9.58 10.71 -7.04
CA THR A 112 8.26 11.02 -6.47
C THR A 112 7.30 9.83 -6.57
N ARG A 113 7.24 9.17 -7.73
CA ARG A 113 6.35 8.02 -7.95
C ARG A 113 6.75 6.81 -7.10
N THR A 114 8.04 6.54 -6.96
CA THR A 114 8.56 5.45 -6.13
C THR A 114 8.31 5.71 -4.66
N VAL A 115 8.56 6.93 -4.18
CA VAL A 115 8.24 7.35 -2.81
C VAL A 115 6.75 7.16 -2.53
N LEU A 116 5.87 7.63 -3.42
CA LEU A 116 4.42 7.47 -3.28
C LEU A 116 4.00 6.01 -3.20
N ARG A 117 4.51 5.13 -4.08
CA ARG A 117 4.21 3.69 -4.02
C ARG A 117 4.63 3.06 -2.69
N ARG A 118 5.84 3.38 -2.21
CA ARG A 118 6.33 2.83 -0.94
C ARG A 118 5.44 3.28 0.22
N ILE A 119 5.08 4.56 0.31
CA ILE A 119 4.17 5.06 1.37
C ILE A 119 2.77 4.45 1.21
N ASN A 120 2.21 4.45 0.00
CA ASN A 120 0.89 3.90 -0.28
C ASN A 120 0.78 2.42 0.08
N SER A 121 1.85 1.63 -0.12
CA SER A 121 1.88 0.21 0.26
C SER A 121 1.66 -0.02 1.76
N ALA A 122 2.02 0.97 2.59
CA ALA A 122 1.95 0.88 4.05
C ALA A 122 0.85 1.77 4.65
N ASP A 123 0.12 2.55 3.85
CA ASP A 123 -0.87 3.50 4.35
C ASP A 123 -2.13 2.79 4.87
N GLY A 124 -2.62 3.26 6.01
CA GLY A 124 -3.51 2.57 6.93
C GLY A 124 -2.72 1.84 8.02
N MET A 125 -2.00 0.78 7.63
CA MET A 125 -1.19 -0.06 8.51
C MET A 125 -0.10 -0.76 7.68
N PRO A 126 1.17 -0.83 8.12
CA PRO A 126 1.69 -0.36 9.42
C PRO A 126 2.10 1.13 9.45
N GLY A 127 2.10 1.80 8.30
CA GLY A 127 2.83 3.04 8.05
C GLY A 127 4.27 2.78 7.61
N LEU A 128 4.81 3.65 6.76
CA LEU A 128 6.18 3.52 6.27
C LEU A 128 7.14 4.23 7.22
N ARG A 129 8.12 3.52 7.79
CA ARG A 129 9.14 4.14 8.63
C ARG A 129 10.17 4.88 7.77
N SER A 130 10.40 6.16 8.07
CA SER A 130 11.44 6.97 7.48
C SER A 130 11.91 8.03 8.49
N CYS A 131 13.13 8.53 8.30
CA CYS A 131 13.66 9.65 9.06
C CYS A 131 13.26 10.96 8.37
N LEU A 132 12.60 11.85 9.11
CA LEU A 132 12.20 13.18 8.67
C LEU A 132 12.57 14.17 9.76
N CYS A 133 13.15 15.31 9.40
CA CYS A 133 13.60 16.32 10.39
C CYS A 133 14.56 15.77 11.46
N GLY A 134 15.30 14.69 11.16
CA GLY A 134 16.19 14.03 12.12
C GLY A 134 15.50 13.04 13.07
N GLU A 135 14.19 12.85 12.96
CA GLU A 135 13.43 11.90 13.78
C GLU A 135 12.82 10.77 12.95
N ASP A 136 12.84 9.56 13.49
CA ASP A 136 12.15 8.41 12.89
C ASP A 136 10.63 8.48 13.13
N ALA A 137 9.87 8.43 12.05
CA ALA A 137 8.40 8.37 12.10
C ALA A 137 7.84 7.41 11.05
N HIS A 138 6.60 6.96 11.29
CA HIS A 138 5.80 6.30 10.27
C HIS A 138 5.03 7.35 9.47
N LEU A 139 5.18 7.34 8.16
CA LEU A 139 4.58 8.28 7.22
C LEU A 139 3.31 7.71 6.58
N PHE A 140 2.34 8.59 6.35
CA PHE A 140 1.04 8.24 5.79
C PHE A 140 0.46 9.40 4.95
N ASN A 141 -0.58 9.08 4.18
CA ASN A 141 -1.38 10.03 3.41
C ASN A 141 -0.51 10.90 2.50
N ALA A 142 0.31 10.23 1.69
CA ALA A 142 1.20 10.90 0.77
C ALA A 142 0.49 11.26 -0.54
N ARG A 143 0.80 12.43 -1.09
CA ARG A 143 0.30 12.90 -2.39
C ARG A 143 1.40 13.67 -3.12
N VAL A 144 1.30 13.78 -4.45
CA VAL A 144 2.23 14.60 -5.24
C VAL A 144 2.19 16.05 -4.75
N ALA A 145 3.36 16.67 -4.58
CA ALA A 145 3.48 18.10 -4.31
C ALA A 145 4.00 18.83 -5.56
N ALA A 146 3.08 19.14 -6.48
CA ALA A 146 3.42 19.76 -7.75
C ALA A 146 4.03 21.16 -7.54
N GLY A 147 5.11 21.44 -8.26
CA GLY A 147 5.79 22.75 -8.22
C GLY A 147 6.76 22.94 -7.05
N LEU A 148 6.85 21.99 -6.11
CA LEU A 148 7.85 22.02 -5.05
C LEU A 148 9.11 21.26 -5.47
N ALA A 149 10.27 21.79 -5.06
CA ALA A 149 11.59 21.20 -5.26
C ALA A 149 12.53 21.64 -4.13
N GLY A 150 13.62 20.91 -3.94
CA GLY A 150 14.66 21.18 -2.95
C GLY A 150 15.72 20.09 -2.98
N ALA A 151 16.59 20.03 -1.98
CA ALA A 151 17.52 18.91 -1.85
C ALA A 151 16.72 17.63 -1.52
N PRO A 152 17.00 16.47 -2.14
CA PRO A 152 16.22 15.27 -1.86
C PRO A 152 16.26 14.88 -0.37
N GLY A 153 15.08 14.66 0.22
CA GLY A 153 14.88 14.41 1.66
C GLY A 153 14.69 15.68 2.51
N GLU A 154 14.87 16.86 1.94
CA GLU A 154 14.60 18.14 2.62
C GLU A 154 13.10 18.38 2.78
N VAL A 155 12.68 18.87 3.95
CA VAL A 155 11.32 19.39 4.14
C VAL A 155 11.31 20.84 3.70
N VAL A 156 10.61 21.13 2.61
CA VAL A 156 10.72 22.41 1.88
C VAL A 156 9.53 23.34 2.08
N ALA A 157 8.39 22.82 2.50
CA ALA A 157 7.17 23.61 2.66
C ALA A 157 6.17 22.94 3.59
N ARG A 158 5.13 23.69 3.97
CA ARG A 158 3.92 23.17 4.60
C ARG A 158 2.67 23.59 3.82
N SER A 159 1.63 22.78 3.90
CA SER A 159 0.30 23.11 3.35
C SER A 159 -0.74 22.64 4.37
N GLY A 160 -1.23 23.59 5.17
CA GLY A 160 -2.05 23.37 6.34
C GLY A 160 -1.43 22.36 7.30
N HIS A 161 -1.88 21.10 7.19
CA HIS A 161 -1.46 20.02 8.06
C HIS A 161 -0.32 19.15 7.53
N ALA A 162 0.00 19.27 6.23
CA ALA A 162 0.97 18.44 5.53
C ALA A 162 2.35 19.09 5.43
N LEU A 163 3.38 18.27 5.32
CA LEU A 163 4.76 18.69 5.07
C LEU A 163 5.21 18.25 3.69
N GLY A 164 5.84 19.16 2.94
CA GLY A 164 6.35 18.91 1.60
C GLY A 164 7.79 18.43 1.70
N VAL A 165 8.06 17.21 1.24
CA VAL A 165 9.39 16.61 1.27
C VAL A 165 9.88 16.45 -0.16
N ALA A 166 11.02 17.08 -0.46
CA ALA A 166 11.63 16.99 -1.77
C ALA A 166 12.12 15.56 -2.05
N THR A 167 11.93 15.10 -3.28
CA THR A 167 12.42 13.83 -3.81
C THR A 167 13.46 14.12 -4.89
N ARG A 168 14.01 13.07 -5.51
CA ARG A 168 15.00 13.25 -6.59
C ARG A 168 14.49 14.10 -7.76
N ASP A 169 13.20 14.05 -8.06
CA ASP A 169 12.61 14.66 -9.27
C ASP A 169 11.44 15.60 -9.00
N GLY A 170 11.17 15.94 -7.75
CA GLY A 170 10.03 16.76 -7.34
C GLY A 170 9.84 16.76 -5.84
N ALA A 171 8.60 16.53 -5.39
CA ALA A 171 8.28 16.47 -3.98
C ALA A 171 6.98 15.69 -3.71
N VAL A 172 6.83 15.24 -2.46
CA VAL A 172 5.60 14.65 -1.94
C VAL A 172 5.12 15.42 -0.72
N TRP A 173 3.81 15.62 -0.62
CA TRP A 173 3.17 16.04 0.62
C TRP A 173 2.97 14.82 1.51
N ILE A 174 3.39 14.90 2.77
CA ILE A 174 3.10 13.93 3.82
C ILE A 174 2.01 14.52 4.71
N GLY A 175 0.80 13.94 4.66
CA GLY A 175 -0.33 14.47 5.42
C GLY A 175 -0.31 14.11 6.91
N HIS A 176 0.18 12.92 7.25
CA HIS A 176 0.18 12.42 8.62
C HIS A 176 1.47 11.67 8.95
N ALA A 177 1.86 11.74 10.22
CA ALA A 177 2.97 11.00 10.76
C ALA A 177 2.60 10.37 12.11
N LYS A 178 3.40 9.38 12.54
CA LYS A 178 3.32 8.78 13.87
C LYS A 178 4.74 8.51 14.35
N GLN A 179 5.17 9.12 15.45
CA GLN A 179 6.48 8.87 16.04
C GLN A 179 6.68 7.38 16.33
N VAL A 180 7.93 6.92 16.27
CA VAL A 180 8.27 5.55 16.66
C VAL A 180 8.22 5.43 18.18
N GLY A 181 7.51 4.42 18.68
CA GLY A 181 7.40 4.16 20.12
C GLY A 181 6.05 3.56 20.50
N GLU A 182 5.96 3.11 21.75
CA GLU A 182 4.70 2.64 22.32
C GLU A 182 3.74 3.81 22.56
N LYS A 183 2.43 3.55 22.44
CA LYS A 183 1.35 4.53 22.69
C LYS A 183 1.36 5.78 21.80
N GLN A 184 2.15 5.80 20.73
CA GLN A 184 2.12 6.87 19.74
C GLN A 184 0.89 6.77 18.83
N VAL A 185 0.29 7.92 18.53
CA VAL A 185 -0.90 8.01 17.68
C VAL A 185 -0.57 8.74 16.37
N LYS A 186 -1.31 8.38 15.31
CA LYS A 186 -1.19 9.05 14.01
C LYS A 186 -1.79 10.46 14.13
N LEU A 187 -0.99 11.48 13.85
CA LEU A 187 -1.37 12.89 13.90
C LEU A 187 -1.03 13.59 12.58
N PRO A 188 -1.60 14.78 12.31
CA PRO A 188 -1.12 15.68 11.26
C PRO A 188 0.41 15.81 11.28
N ALA A 189 1.07 15.74 10.12
CA ALA A 189 2.53 15.79 10.04
C ALA A 189 3.10 17.07 10.66
N SER A 190 2.47 18.22 10.39
CA SER A 190 2.77 19.52 11.01
C SER A 190 2.67 19.56 12.55
N ARG A 191 1.90 18.65 13.17
CA ARG A 191 1.83 18.55 14.64
C ARG A 191 2.90 17.63 15.22
N VAL A 192 3.34 16.65 14.43
CA VAL A 192 4.42 15.74 14.83
C VAL A 192 5.76 16.47 14.78
N PHE A 193 5.98 17.26 13.72
CA PHE A 193 7.19 18.06 13.51
C PHE A 193 6.87 19.55 13.66
N ALA A 194 6.40 19.93 14.85
CA ALA A 194 5.83 21.26 15.09
C ALA A 194 6.85 22.40 14.97
N ASP A 195 8.07 22.17 15.46
CA ASP A 195 9.13 23.17 15.44
C ASP A 195 9.59 23.46 14.01
N GLU A 196 9.80 22.42 13.20
CA GLU A 196 10.17 22.56 11.80
C GLU A 196 9.02 23.19 11.01
N ALA A 197 7.78 22.70 11.21
CA ALA A 197 6.59 23.23 10.53
C ALA A 197 6.41 24.74 10.76
N GLY A 198 6.70 25.25 11.96
CA GLY A 198 6.59 26.68 12.28
C GLY A 198 7.49 27.58 11.44
N SER A 199 8.61 27.05 10.95
CA SER A 199 9.60 27.79 10.15
C SER A 199 9.39 27.67 8.64
N LEU A 200 8.60 26.70 8.19
CA LEU A 200 8.43 26.39 6.76
C LEU A 200 7.51 27.38 6.05
N PRO A 201 7.81 27.71 4.78
CA PRO A 201 6.90 28.50 3.96
C PRO A 201 5.58 27.77 3.75
N GLU A 202 4.48 28.50 3.86
CA GLU A 202 3.14 27.99 3.57
C GLU A 202 2.91 28.00 2.06
N HIS A 203 2.43 26.87 1.53
CA HIS A 203 2.07 26.70 0.13
C HIS A 203 0.61 26.24 0.04
N PRO A 204 -0.17 26.76 -0.92
CA PRO A 204 -1.53 26.28 -1.16
C PRO A 204 -1.57 24.78 -1.49
#